data_AF-A0A429EZ72-F1
#
_entry.id   AF-A0A429EZ72-F1
#
_cell.length_a   1.000
_cell.length_b   1.000
_cell.length_c   1.000
_cell.angle_alpha   90.00
_cell.angle_beta   90.00
_cell.angle_gamma   90.00
#
_symmetry.space_group_name_H-M   'P 1'
#
loop_
_entity.id
_entity.type
_entity.pdbx_description
1 polymer ?
#
loop_
_entity_poly.entity_id
_entity_poly.type
_entity_poly.pdbx_seq_one_letter_code
_entity_poly.pdbx_strand_id
1 'polypeptide(L)'
;MPAHQPDPESLEIAARLVQALEGRAVVSEAVGVLQGWQGCDFAQALDGLSGGTGQAGREAEAARIAAIVDAQADGTADPDYGGWA
;
A
#
# COMPACT_ATOMS: atom_id res chain seq x y z
N MET A 1 -32.56 -24.86 -0.07
CA MET A 1 -32.82 -23.47 -0.49
C MET A 1 -31.88 -23.18 -1.65
N PRO A 2 -32.35 -22.67 -2.79
CA PRO A 2 -31.43 -22.30 -3.87
C PRO A 2 -30.53 -21.17 -3.38
N ALA A 3 -29.22 -21.30 -3.57
CA ALA A 3 -28.28 -20.23 -3.27
C ALA A 3 -28.64 -19.03 -4.15
N HIS A 4 -28.89 -17.88 -3.51
CA HIS A 4 -29.03 -16.62 -4.23
C HIS A 4 -27.67 -16.34 -4.87
N GLN A 5 -27.54 -16.60 -6.17
CA GLN A 5 -26.34 -16.20 -6.89
C GLN A 5 -26.31 -14.68 -6.90
N PRO A 6 -25.22 -14.06 -6.41
CA PRO A 6 -25.09 -12.62 -6.44
C PRO A 6 -25.16 -12.17 -7.91
N ASP A 7 -25.96 -11.15 -8.16
CA ASP A 7 -26.02 -10.53 -9.47
C ASP A 7 -24.63 -9.93 -9.83
N PRO A 8 -24.31 -9.80 -11.12
CA PRO A 8 -23.00 -9.33 -11.56
C PRO A 8 -22.67 -7.90 -11.11
N GLU A 9 -23.67 -7.03 -10.86
CA GLU A 9 -23.46 -5.67 -10.38
C GLU A 9 -22.98 -5.67 -8.92
N SER A 10 -23.60 -6.50 -8.08
CA SER A 10 -23.19 -6.73 -6.69
C SER A 10 -21.74 -7.25 -6.60
N LEU A 11 -21.32 -8.12 -7.53
CA LEU A 11 -19.93 -8.61 -7.60
C LEU A 11 -18.94 -7.51 -8.00
N GLU A 12 -19.30 -6.65 -8.95
CA GLU A 12 -18.46 -5.53 -9.38
C GLU A 12 -18.30 -4.49 -8.26
N ILE A 13 -19.38 -4.18 -7.53
CA ILE A 13 -19.34 -3.29 -6.36
C ILE A 13 -18.45 -3.90 -5.27
N ALA A 14 -18.58 -5.19 -4.98
CA ALA A 14 -17.74 -5.88 -4.01
C ALA A 14 -16.26 -5.82 -4.40
N ALA A 15 -15.93 -6.05 -5.67
CA ALA A 15 -14.56 -5.97 -6.16
C ALA A 15 -13.96 -4.56 -6.00
N ARG A 16 -14.74 -3.51 -6.31
CA ARG A 16 -14.32 -2.11 -6.12
C ARG A 16 -14.11 -1.78 -4.64
N LEU A 17 -14.96 -2.29 -3.75
CA LEU A 17 -14.82 -2.11 -2.31
C LEU A 17 -13.57 -2.79 -1.77
N VAL A 18 -13.28 -4.02 -2.20
CA VAL A 18 -12.06 -4.75 -1.82
C VAL A 18 -10.82 -3.98 -2.26
N GLN A 19 -10.76 -3.54 -3.52
CA GLN A 19 -9.64 -2.72 -4.02
C GLN A 19 -9.47 -1.42 -3.21
N ALA A 20 -10.57 -0.74 -2.86
CA ALA A 20 -10.51 0.47 -2.05
C ALA A 20 -10.00 0.20 -0.62
N LEU A 21 -10.32 -0.97 -0.05
CA LEU A 21 -9.85 -1.38 1.27
C LEU A 21 -8.37 -1.78 1.25
N GLU A 22 -7.93 -2.50 0.22
CA GLU A 22 -6.52 -2.84 0.00
C GLU A 22 -5.68 -1.56 -0.12
N GLY A 23 -6.12 -0.59 -0.91
CA GLY A 23 -5.45 0.72 -1.02
C GLY A 23 -5.34 1.45 0.33
N ARG A 24 -6.38 1.39 1.17
CA ARG A 24 -6.34 1.99 2.52
C ARG A 24 -5.39 1.26 3.47
N ALA A 25 -5.29 -0.06 3.37
CA ALA A 25 -4.36 -0.85 4.17
C ALA A 25 -2.92 -0.47 3.83
N VAL A 26 -2.59 -0.44 2.53
CA VAL A 26 -1.27 -0.06 2.03
C VAL A 26 -0.87 1.36 2.45
N VAL A 27 -1.78 2.33 2.36
CA VAL A 27 -1.52 3.70 2.85
C VAL A 27 -1.28 3.71 4.36
N SER A 28 -2.04 2.95 5.14
CA SER A 28 -1.88 2.92 6.61
C SER A 28 -0.55 2.30 7.02
N GLU A 29 -0.11 1.25 6.31
CA GLU A 29 1.21 0.63 6.52
C GLU A 29 2.35 1.59 6.15
N ALA A 30 2.26 2.25 4.99
CA ALA A 30 3.25 3.24 4.58
C ALA A 30 3.37 4.41 5.57
N VAL A 31 2.24 4.88 6.12
CA VAL A 31 2.23 5.85 7.22
C VAL A 31 2.98 5.31 8.43
N GLY A 32 2.67 4.09 8.89
CA GLY A 32 3.33 3.47 10.04
C GLY A 32 4.85 3.37 9.88
N VAL A 33 5.32 2.97 8.68
CA VAL A 33 6.75 2.93 8.35
C VAL A 33 7.39 4.32 8.46
N LEU A 34 6.76 5.36 7.88
CA LEU A 34 7.26 6.73 7.93
C LEU A 34 7.33 7.27 9.36
N GLN A 35 6.31 7.00 10.18
CA GLN A 35 6.32 7.38 11.59
C GLN A 35 7.47 6.72 12.35
N GLY A 36 7.71 5.42 12.10
CA GLY A 36 8.81 4.68 12.73
C GLY A 36 10.19 5.18 12.31
N TRP A 37 10.38 5.51 11.03
CA TRP A 37 11.68 5.95 10.51
C TRP A 37 12.00 7.41 10.81
N GLN A 38 11.01 8.30 10.71
CA GLN A 38 11.25 9.75 10.84
C GLN A 38 10.89 10.29 12.23
N GLY A 39 10.25 9.50 13.08
CA GLY A 39 9.74 9.95 14.38
C GLY A 39 8.66 11.04 14.24
N CYS A 40 7.92 11.03 13.13
CA CYS A 40 6.87 12.00 12.85
C CYS A 40 5.48 11.49 13.26
N ASP A 41 4.53 12.41 13.40
CA ASP A 41 3.15 12.05 13.70
C ASP A 41 2.39 11.58 12.43
N PHE A 42 1.16 11.08 12.64
CA PHE A 42 0.34 10.54 11.55
C PHE A 42 0.05 11.59 10.48
N ALA A 43 -0.22 12.83 10.87
CA ALA A 43 -0.57 13.89 9.93
C ALA A 43 0.63 14.28 9.08
N GLN A 44 1.82 14.35 9.68
CA GLN A 44 3.08 14.62 8.99
C GLN A 44 3.47 13.49 8.04
N ALA A 45 3.36 12.24 8.47
CA ALA A 45 3.61 11.07 7.62
C ALA A 45 2.63 11.00 6.44
N LEU A 46 1.35 11.28 6.69
CA LEU A 46 0.33 11.32 5.65
C LEU A 46 0.53 12.50 4.69
N ASP A 47 0.95 13.67 5.18
CA ASP A 47 1.30 14.82 4.35
C ASP A 47 2.49 14.51 3.44
N GLY A 48 3.52 13.83 3.97
CA GLY A 48 4.66 13.34 3.21
C GLY A 48 4.27 12.41 2.06
N LEU A 49 3.27 11.54 2.27
CA LEU A 49 2.68 10.68 1.22
C LEU A 49 1.79 11.47 0.24
N SER A 50 1.21 12.59 0.69
CA SER A 50 0.17 13.31 -0.04
C SER A 50 0.68 14.45 -0.90
N GLY A 51 1.99 14.75 -0.86
CA GLY A 51 2.68 15.97 -1.34
C GLY A 51 2.40 16.49 -2.75
N GLY A 52 1.13 16.70 -3.10
CA GLY A 52 0.65 17.41 -4.29
C GLY A 52 -0.46 16.70 -5.11
N THR A 53 -0.69 15.39 -4.96
CA THR A 53 -1.34 14.58 -6.01
C THR A 53 -2.68 13.92 -5.64
N GLY A 54 -3.21 14.16 -4.45
CA GLY A 54 -4.53 13.64 -4.04
C GLY A 54 -4.55 12.12 -3.79
N GLN A 55 -5.75 11.50 -3.79
CA GLN A 55 -5.93 10.07 -3.45
C GLN A 55 -5.12 9.12 -4.33
N ALA A 56 -5.18 9.29 -5.66
CA ALA A 56 -4.41 8.48 -6.60
C ALA A 56 -2.89 8.66 -6.42
N GLY A 57 -2.47 9.86 -6.01
CA GLY A 57 -1.09 10.15 -5.64
C GLY A 57 -0.61 9.40 -4.42
N ARG A 58 -1.44 9.36 -3.36
CA ARG A 58 -1.14 8.61 -2.14
C ARG A 58 -1.01 7.11 -2.39
N GLU A 59 -1.90 6.53 -3.19
CA GLU A 59 -1.87 5.10 -3.52
C GLU A 59 -0.62 4.75 -4.35
N ALA A 60 -0.25 5.59 -5.31
CA ALA A 60 0.98 5.41 -6.09
C ALA A 60 2.25 5.52 -5.24
N GLU A 61 2.31 6.49 -4.32
CA GLU A 61 3.47 6.65 -3.44
C GLU A 61 3.55 5.53 -2.39
N ALA A 62 2.42 5.08 -1.85
CA ALA A 62 2.40 3.96 -0.93
C ALA A 62 2.83 2.64 -1.62
N ALA A 63 2.41 2.40 -2.87
CA ALA A 63 2.89 1.27 -3.67
C ALA A 63 4.40 1.36 -3.94
N ARG A 64 4.93 2.56 -4.21
CA ARG A 64 6.37 2.78 -4.39
C ARG A 64 7.16 2.47 -3.09
N ILE A 65 6.68 2.93 -1.94
CA ILE A 65 7.33 2.68 -0.65
C ILE A 65 7.29 1.19 -0.31
N ALA A 66 6.15 0.51 -0.51
CA ALA A 66 6.04 -0.93 -0.33
C ALA A 66 7.08 -1.68 -1.18
N ALA A 67 7.22 -1.34 -2.45
CA ALA A 67 8.22 -1.95 -3.33
C ALA A 67 9.68 -1.72 -2.86
N ILE A 68 9.99 -0.57 -2.28
CA ILE A 68 11.32 -0.29 -1.71
C ILE A 68 11.56 -1.14 -0.46
N VAL A 69 10.56 -1.23 0.42
CA VAL A 69 10.63 -2.05 1.64
C VAL A 69 10.78 -3.52 1.29
N ASP A 70 10.00 -4.03 0.34
CA ASP A 70 10.09 -5.41 -0.14
C ASP A 70 11.47 -5.69 -0.75
N ALA A 71 12.00 -4.79 -1.59
CA ALA A 71 13.33 -4.94 -2.17
C ALA A 71 14.44 -4.96 -1.09
N GLN A 72 14.31 -4.19 -0.02
CA GLN A 72 15.23 -4.23 1.12
C GLN A 72 15.06 -5.51 1.95
N ALA A 73 13.82 -5.95 2.19
CA ALA A 73 13.52 -7.16 2.94
C ALA A 73 14.03 -8.43 2.23
N ASP A 74 13.91 -8.46 0.90
CA ASP A 74 14.40 -9.53 0.04
C ASP A 74 15.93 -9.47 -0.18
N GLY A 75 16.61 -8.45 0.35
CA GLY A 75 18.05 -8.23 0.17
C GLY A 75 18.46 -7.86 -1.26
N THR A 76 17.50 -7.67 -2.17
CA THR A 76 17.75 -7.34 -3.59
C THR A 76 18.20 -5.89 -3.82
N ALA A 77 18.02 -5.03 -2.81
CA ALA A 77 18.54 -3.68 -2.79
C ALA A 77 19.98 -3.56 -2.23
N ASP A 78 20.59 -4.66 -1.78
CA ASP A 78 21.98 -4.68 -1.33
C ASP A 78 22.93 -4.82 -2.54
N PRO A 79 23.77 -3.81 -2.86
CA PRO A 79 24.76 -3.91 -3.94
C PRO A 79 25.80 -5.02 -3.71
N ASP A 80 25.95 -5.50 -2.47
CA ASP A 80 26.81 -6.62 -2.10
C ASP A 80 26.04 -7.96 -2.04
N TYR A 81 24.79 -8.03 -2.55
CA TYR A 81 24.02 -9.26 -2.67
C TYR A 81 24.67 -10.25 -3.66
N GLY A 82 25.70 -10.95 -3.18
CA GLY A 82 26.21 -12.17 -3.76
C GLY A 82 25.23 -13.29 -3.46
N GLY A 83 24.25 -13.48 -4.35
CA GLY A 83 23.24 -14.54 -4.22
C GLY A 83 23.85 -15.86 -3.78
N TRP A 84 23.19 -16.53 -2.82
CA TRP A 84 23.66 -17.78 -2.24
C TRP A 84 23.86 -18.81 -3.36
N ALA A 85 25.12 -19.15 -3.61
CA ALA A 85 25.52 -20.28 -4.45
C ALA A 85 25.27 -21.61 -3.72
#